data_AF-A0A965EK84-F1
#
_entry.id   AF-A0A965EK84-F1
#
_cell.length_a   1.000
_cell.length_b   1.000
_cell.length_c   1.000
_cell.angle_alpha   90.00
_cell.angle_beta   90.00
_cell.angle_gamma   90.00
#
_symmetry.space_group_name_H-M   'P 1'
#
loop_
_entity.id
_entity.type
_entity.pdbx_description
1 polymer ?
#
loop_
_entity_poly.entity_id
_entity_poly.type
_entity_poly.pdbx_seq_one_letter_code
_entity_poly.pdbx_strand_id
1 'polypeptide(L)'
;MRAPDFWRRDGILSRFLAPASRVWTWRTNSRIANAAPFNAGIPVICIGNVVAGGAGKTPVAISVMERLQHAGVTAGFLSRGYGGKIHAPTLVDGLRHTSRDVGDEPLLLSRKAPTWIGSDRVQAAKLAVEAGIDALVMDDGLQNP
;
A
#
# COMPACT_ATOMS: atom_id res chain seq x y z
N MET A 1 6.22 -15.43 0.81
CA MET A 1 5.48 -16.47 0.05
C MET A 1 6.01 -16.54 -1.37
N ARG A 2 6.18 -17.74 -1.92
CA ARG A 2 6.57 -17.99 -3.32
C ARG A 2 5.31 -18.42 -4.09
N ALA A 3 5.03 -17.75 -5.21
CA ALA A 3 3.89 -18.15 -6.05
C ALA A 3 4.13 -19.56 -6.63
N PRO A 4 3.08 -20.41 -6.77
CA PRO A 4 3.23 -21.73 -7.35
C PRO A 4 3.69 -21.69 -8.81
N ASP A 5 4.58 -22.60 -9.20
CA ASP A 5 5.19 -22.60 -10.54
C ASP A 5 4.16 -22.85 -11.66
N PHE A 6 3.06 -23.56 -11.36
CA PHE A 6 2.00 -23.84 -12.33
C PHE A 6 1.19 -22.60 -12.75
N TRP A 7 1.31 -21.46 -12.04
CA TRP A 7 0.70 -20.19 -12.47
C TRP A 7 1.37 -19.59 -13.71
N ARG A 8 2.60 -20.02 -14.03
CA ARG A 8 3.38 -19.46 -15.14
C ARG A 8 3.31 -20.28 -16.43
N ARG A 9 2.61 -21.42 -16.43
CA ARG A 9 2.51 -22.34 -17.58
C ARG A 9 1.05 -22.52 -17.97
N ASP A 10 0.74 -22.53 -19.26
CA ASP A 10 -0.58 -22.94 -19.75
C ASP A 10 -0.68 -24.47 -19.70
N GLY A 11 -1.34 -24.99 -18.66
CA GLY A 11 -1.48 -26.41 -18.40
C GLY A 11 -2.88 -26.78 -17.94
N ILE A 12 -3.17 -28.07 -17.82
CA ILE A 12 -4.52 -28.56 -17.46
C ILE A 12 -4.98 -27.97 -16.11
N LEU A 13 -4.06 -27.86 -15.15
CA LEU A 13 -4.34 -27.25 -13.83
C LEU A 13 -4.67 -25.76 -13.91
N SER A 14 -4.03 -24.98 -14.79
CA SER A 14 -4.36 -23.55 -14.95
C SER A 14 -5.71 -23.36 -15.64
N ARG A 15 -6.03 -24.22 -16.61
CA ARG A 15 -7.33 -24.22 -17.31
C ARG A 15 -8.47 -24.63 -16.39
N PHE A 16 -8.25 -25.57 -15.49
CA PHE A 16 -9.25 -25.97 -14.49
C PHE A 16 -9.61 -24.81 -13.54
N LEU A 17 -8.65 -23.93 -13.23
CA LEU A 17 -8.87 -22.73 -12.40
C LEU A 17 -9.44 -21.53 -13.18
N ALA A 18 -9.57 -21.62 -14.50
CA ALA A 18 -10.05 -20.51 -15.34
C ALA A 18 -11.48 -20.02 -15.01
N PRO A 19 -12.45 -20.88 -14.63
CA PRO A 19 -13.75 -20.39 -14.17
C PRO A 19 -13.64 -19.56 -12.89
N ALA A 20 -12.81 -20.00 -11.94
CA ALA A 20 -12.57 -19.26 -10.70
C ALA A 20 -11.86 -17.92 -10.97
N SER A 21 -10.91 -17.89 -11.90
CA SER A 21 -10.25 -16.63 -12.29
C SER A 21 -11.22 -15.65 -12.94
N ARG A 22 -12.15 -16.10 -13.79
CA ARG A 22 -13.20 -15.24 -14.38
C ARG A 22 -14.10 -14.62 -13.31
N VAL A 23 -14.53 -15.40 -12.31
CA VAL A 23 -15.34 -14.88 -11.19
C VAL A 23 -14.54 -13.84 -10.39
N TRP A 24 -13.26 -14.10 -10.13
CA TRP A 24 -12.37 -13.16 -9.45
C TRP A 24 -12.17 -11.86 -10.24
N THR A 25 -11.91 -11.96 -11.55
CA THR A 25 -11.75 -10.81 -12.45
C THR A 25 -13.03 -9.99 -12.52
N TRP A 26 -14.19 -10.64 -12.69
CA TRP A 26 -15.47 -9.94 -12.71
C TRP A 26 -15.72 -9.18 -11.41
N ARG A 27 -15.50 -9.81 -10.24
CA ARG A 27 -15.61 -9.12 -8.95
C ARG A 27 -14.64 -7.96 -8.81
N THR A 28 -13.39 -8.12 -9.25
CA THR A 28 -12.37 -7.07 -9.18
C THR A 28 -12.75 -5.88 -10.07
N ASN A 29 -13.17 -6.14 -11.31
CA ASN A 29 -13.61 -5.10 -12.24
C ASN A 29 -14.84 -4.36 -11.72
N SER A 30 -15.83 -5.07 -11.20
CA SER A 30 -17.01 -4.47 -10.58
C SER A 30 -16.64 -3.61 -9.37
N ARG A 31 -15.68 -4.03 -8.54
CA ARG A 31 -15.22 -3.25 -7.39
C ARG A 31 -14.50 -1.97 -7.83
N ILE A 32 -13.64 -2.03 -8.86
CA ILE A 32 -12.94 -0.86 -9.40
C ILE A 32 -13.94 0.12 -10.03
N ALA A 33 -14.90 -0.38 -10.82
CA ALA A 33 -15.89 0.46 -11.50
C ALA A 33 -16.84 1.19 -10.53
N ASN A 34 -17.09 0.62 -9.36
CA ASN A 34 -17.94 1.22 -8.32
C ASN A 34 -17.14 1.92 -7.21
N ALA A 35 -15.82 2.06 -7.36
CA ALA A 35 -15.01 2.77 -6.38
C ALA A 35 -15.31 4.27 -6.44
N ALA A 36 -15.46 4.89 -5.27
CA ALA A 36 -15.60 6.34 -5.16
C ALA A 36 -14.20 6.94 -5.00
N PRO A 37 -13.66 7.64 -6.02
CA PRO A 37 -12.32 8.20 -5.94
C PRO A 37 -12.29 9.30 -4.88
N PHE A 38 -11.23 9.31 -4.09
CA PHE A 38 -10.94 10.37 -3.12
C PHE A 38 -9.77 11.22 -3.60
N ASN A 39 -9.95 12.54 -3.60
CA ASN A 39 -8.87 13.48 -3.85
C ASN A 39 -8.32 14.00 -2.52
N ALA A 40 -7.07 13.67 -2.20
CA ALA A 40 -6.41 14.12 -0.99
C ALA A 40 -6.00 15.60 -1.01
N GLY A 41 -6.10 16.29 -2.16
CA GLY A 41 -5.64 17.67 -2.33
C GLY A 41 -4.13 17.80 -2.55
N ILE A 42 -3.40 16.70 -2.43
CA ILE A 42 -1.95 16.59 -2.64
C ILE A 42 -1.62 15.41 -3.57
N PRO A 43 -0.44 15.40 -4.22
CA PRO A 43 0.01 14.25 -4.99
C PRO A 43 0.11 12.98 -4.15
N VAL A 44 -0.45 11.88 -4.66
CA VAL A 44 -0.37 10.55 -4.06
C VAL A 44 0.29 9.59 -5.05
N ILE A 45 1.46 9.07 -4.70
CA ILE A 45 2.26 8.16 -5.53
C ILE A 45 2.03 6.73 -5.05
N CYS A 46 1.28 5.97 -5.84
CA CYS A 46 0.98 4.57 -5.56
C CYS A 46 2.04 3.63 -6.13
N ILE A 47 2.74 2.93 -5.25
CA ILE A 47 3.70 1.89 -5.61
C ILE A 47 3.05 0.54 -5.34
N GLY A 48 2.99 -0.31 -6.35
CA GLY A 48 2.34 -1.60 -6.23
C GLY A 48 2.99 -2.61 -7.15
N ASN A 49 2.51 -3.85 -7.05
CA ASN A 49 2.95 -4.91 -7.93
C ASN A 49 1.78 -5.80 -8.33
N VAL A 50 1.86 -6.39 -9.52
CA VAL A 50 0.83 -7.29 -10.08
C VAL A 50 1.06 -8.75 -9.65
N VAL A 51 2.28 -9.11 -9.24
CA VAL A 51 2.62 -10.50 -8.82
C VAL A 51 2.67 -10.68 -7.29
N ALA A 52 2.24 -11.87 -6.84
CA ALA A 52 2.36 -12.28 -5.44
C ALA A 52 3.81 -12.65 -5.12
N GLY A 53 4.43 -11.97 -4.15
CA GLY A 53 5.81 -12.19 -3.72
C GLY A 53 6.56 -10.90 -3.39
N GLY A 54 7.80 -11.04 -2.90
CA GLY A 54 8.70 -9.91 -2.65
C GLY A 54 9.15 -9.28 -3.96
N ALA A 55 8.46 -8.21 -4.37
CA ALA A 55 8.65 -7.58 -5.68
C ALA A 55 9.46 -6.28 -5.63
N GLY A 56 10.19 -6.05 -4.54
CA GLY A 56 11.01 -4.85 -4.38
C GLY A 56 10.21 -3.55 -4.21
N LYS A 57 8.90 -3.62 -3.90
CA LYS A 57 8.05 -2.43 -3.71
C LYS A 57 8.59 -1.49 -2.64
N THR A 58 8.94 -2.03 -1.47
CA THR A 58 9.43 -1.25 -0.34
C THR A 58 10.75 -0.53 -0.64
N PRO A 59 11.78 -1.15 -1.25
CA PRO A 59 12.95 -0.42 -1.76
C PRO A 59 12.60 0.71 -2.75
N VAL A 60 11.65 0.48 -3.66
CA VAL A 60 11.20 1.53 -4.60
C VAL A 60 10.49 2.67 -3.87
N ALA A 61 9.65 2.36 -2.88
CA ALA A 61 8.97 3.35 -2.04
C ALA A 61 9.96 4.22 -1.27
N ILE A 62 10.99 3.61 -0.69
CA ILE A 62 12.07 4.32 -0.01
C ILE A 62 12.83 5.22 -1.01
N SER A 63 13.18 4.71 -2.19
CA SER A 63 13.89 5.52 -3.20
C SER A 63 13.07 6.71 -3.71
N VAL A 64 11.76 6.54 -3.90
CA VAL A 64 10.86 7.64 -4.26
C VAL A 64 10.79 8.67 -3.14
N MET A 65 10.66 8.22 -1.90
CA MET A 65 10.64 9.11 -0.73
C MET A 65 11.93 9.94 -0.64
N GLU A 66 13.09 9.30 -0.77
CA GLU A 66 14.39 9.98 -0.75
C GLU A 66 14.49 11.05 -1.85
N ARG A 67 14.00 10.76 -3.06
CA ARG A 67 13.97 11.74 -4.17
C ARG A 67 13.07 12.95 -3.87
N LEU A 68 11.91 12.73 -3.25
CA LEU A 68 11.01 13.81 -2.85
C LEU A 68 11.64 14.69 -1.77
N GLN A 69 12.25 14.07 -0.76
CA GLN A 69 12.96 14.78 0.30
C GLN A 69 14.13 15.59 -0.25
N HIS A 70 14.91 15.03 -1.18
CA HIS A 70 16.00 15.73 -1.86
C HIS A 70 15.51 16.92 -2.70
N ALA A 71 14.28 16.86 -3.22
CA ALA A 71 13.63 17.96 -3.92
C ALA A 71 12.99 18.99 -2.96
N GLY A 72 13.12 18.83 -1.64
CA GLY A 72 12.56 19.73 -0.64
C GLY A 72 11.06 19.56 -0.40
N VAL A 73 10.48 18.43 -0.81
CA VAL A 73 9.04 18.15 -0.61
C VAL A 73 8.83 17.49 0.76
N THR A 74 7.87 18.02 1.54
CA THR A 74 7.47 17.43 2.83
C THR A 74 6.62 16.18 2.60
N ALA A 75 7.26 15.07 2.27
CA ALA A 75 6.58 13.83 1.90
C ALA A 75 6.43 12.84 3.08
N GLY A 76 5.38 12.01 3.02
CA GLY A 76 5.08 10.97 4.01
C GLY A 76 4.61 9.66 3.39
N PHE A 77 4.74 8.56 4.12
CA PHE A 77 4.22 7.26 3.71
C PHE A 77 2.78 7.07 4.18
N LEU A 78 2.00 6.34 3.37
CA LEU A 78 0.65 5.90 3.73
C LEU A 78 0.52 4.38 3.52
N SER A 79 0.16 3.67 4.59
CA SER A 79 0.00 2.21 4.56
C SER A 79 -1.33 1.77 5.22
N ARG A 80 -1.71 0.52 4.99
CA ARG A 80 -2.88 -0.10 5.63
C ARG A 80 -2.63 -0.53 7.08
N GLY A 81 -1.36 -0.66 7.50
CA GLY A 81 -1.04 -1.29 8.78
C GLY A 81 -1.20 -2.83 8.76
N TYR A 82 -0.90 -3.48 7.63
CA TYR A 82 -1.15 -4.92 7.48
C TYR A 82 -0.36 -5.74 8.52
N GLY A 83 -1.05 -6.68 9.18
CA GLY A 83 -0.47 -7.49 10.26
C GLY A 83 -0.40 -6.80 11.63
N GLY A 84 -0.68 -5.50 11.70
CA GLY A 84 -0.79 -4.74 12.95
C GLY A 84 -2.18 -4.83 13.59
N LYS A 85 -2.25 -4.54 14.89
CA LYS A 85 -3.50 -4.46 15.68
C LYS A 85 -4.20 -3.10 15.59
N ILE A 86 -3.45 -2.04 15.32
CA ILE A 86 -3.99 -0.69 15.19
C ILE A 86 -4.58 -0.55 13.79
N HIS A 87 -5.90 -0.36 13.73
CA HIS A 87 -6.61 -0.13 12.48
C HIS A 87 -7.06 1.33 12.30
N ALA A 88 -7.11 2.09 13.39
CA ALA A 88 -7.43 3.51 13.35
C ALA A 88 -6.34 4.30 12.60
N PRO A 89 -6.70 5.39 11.91
CA PRO A 89 -5.74 6.35 11.37
C PRO A 89 -4.73 6.78 12.44
N THR A 90 -3.44 6.51 12.23
CA THR A 90 -2.41 6.73 13.26
C THR A 90 -1.06 7.06 12.60
N LEU A 91 -0.39 8.08 13.11
CA LEU A 91 1.02 8.33 12.82
C LEU A 91 1.87 7.30 13.57
N VAL A 92 2.71 6.58 12.85
CA VAL A 92 3.58 5.56 13.43
C VAL A 92 4.69 6.22 14.25
N ASP A 93 4.66 6.01 15.57
CA ASP A 93 5.74 6.35 16.48
C ASP A 93 6.64 5.13 16.71
N GLY A 94 7.86 5.16 16.16
CA GLY A 94 8.82 4.06 16.28
C GLY A 94 9.39 3.83 17.69
N LEU A 95 9.18 4.75 18.63
CA LEU A 95 9.58 4.59 20.04
C LEU A 95 8.50 3.93 20.88
N ARG A 96 7.23 4.06 20.48
CA ARG A 96 6.07 3.54 21.22
C ARG A 96 5.42 2.33 20.58
N HIS A 97 5.40 2.28 19.24
CA HIS A 97 4.75 1.21 18.50
C HIS A 97 5.72 0.10 18.15
N THR A 98 5.24 -1.13 18.28
CA THR A 98 5.91 -2.34 17.81
C THR A 98 5.30 -2.80 16.49
N SER A 99 5.92 -3.78 15.83
CA SER A 99 5.35 -4.30 14.59
C SER A 99 4.05 -5.08 14.80
N ARG A 100 3.77 -5.54 16.03
CA ARG A 100 2.46 -6.10 16.38
C ARG A 100 1.38 -5.02 16.43
N ASP A 101 1.75 -3.76 16.63
CA ASP A 101 0.81 -2.66 16.71
C ASP A 101 0.51 -2.12 15.32
N VAL A 102 1.55 -1.83 14.53
CA VAL A 102 1.41 -1.11 13.26
C VAL A 102 1.77 -1.92 12.02
N GLY A 103 2.29 -3.14 12.18
CA GLY A 103 2.86 -3.96 11.10
C GLY A 103 4.37 -3.78 10.94
N ASP A 104 5.05 -4.79 10.39
CA ASP A 104 6.50 -4.75 10.16
C ASP A 104 6.89 -3.71 9.09
N GLU A 105 6.14 -3.63 7.99
CA GLU A 105 6.43 -2.69 6.89
C GLU A 105 6.26 -1.21 7.31
N PRO A 106 5.15 -0.78 7.95
CA PRO A 106 5.01 0.61 8.37
C PRO A 106 6.03 1.02 9.44
N LEU A 107 6.39 0.11 10.34
CA LEU A 107 7.44 0.37 11.34
C LEU A 107 8.83 0.51 10.70
N LEU A 108 9.08 -0.19 9.59
CA LEU A 108 10.30 -0.01 8.81
C LEU A 108 10.30 1.33 8.07
N LEU A 109 9.19 1.69 7.43
CA LEU A 109 9.05 2.93 6.68
C LEU A 109 9.11 4.17 7.58
N SER A 110 8.59 4.08 8.82
CA SER A 110 8.61 5.19 9.78
C SER A 110 10.03 5.61 10.21
N ARG A 111 11.03 4.76 9.98
CA ARG A 111 12.45 5.08 10.19
C ARG A 111 13.04 5.98 9.10
N LYS A 112 12.34 6.13 7.97
CA LYS A 112 12.79 6.88 6.79
C LYS A 112 12.01 8.18 6.60
N ALA A 113 10.71 8.17 6.87
CA ALA A 113 9.86 9.35 6.78
C ALA A 113 8.60 9.18 7.67
N PRO A 114 7.90 10.26 8.02
CA PRO A 114 6.59 10.18 8.67
C PRO A 114 5.67 9.19 7.95
N THR A 115 5.08 8.28 8.69
CA THR A 115 4.31 7.16 8.13
C THR A 115 2.97 7.05 8.82
N TRP A 116 1.89 7.18 8.06
CA TRP A 116 0.53 6.97 8.56
C TRP A 116 0.03 5.57 8.21
N ILE A 117 -0.64 4.95 9.16
CA ILE A 117 -1.41 3.72 8.95
C ILE A 117 -2.90 3.99 9.13
N GLY A 118 -3.74 3.17 8.50
CA GLY A 118 -5.17 3.14 8.74
C GLY A 118 -5.87 2.16 7.79
N SER A 119 -6.87 1.44 8.30
CA SER A 119 -7.76 0.64 7.43
C SER A 119 -8.56 1.55 6.50
N ASP A 120 -8.99 2.71 7.02
CA ASP A 120 -9.49 3.83 6.25
C ASP A 120 -8.34 4.74 5.81
N ARG A 121 -7.89 4.52 4.57
CA ARG A 121 -6.81 5.30 3.94
C ARG A 121 -7.19 6.75 3.69
N VAL A 122 -8.48 7.05 3.49
CA VAL A 122 -8.95 8.42 3.26
C VAL A 122 -8.74 9.24 4.52
N GLN A 123 -9.14 8.70 5.68
CA GLN A 123 -8.97 9.38 6.95
C GLN A 123 -7.49 9.50 7.33
N ALA A 124 -6.69 8.46 7.09
CA ALA A 124 -5.23 8.54 7.30
C ALA A 124 -4.55 9.56 6.38
N ALA A 125 -4.98 9.68 5.11
CA ALA A 125 -4.48 10.69 4.18
C ALA A 125 -4.84 12.11 4.64
N LYS A 126 -6.08 12.34 5.12
CA LYS A 126 -6.49 13.64 5.68
C LYS A 126 -5.63 14.05 6.86
N LEU A 127 -5.39 13.14 7.81
CA LEU A 127 -4.51 13.42 8.96
C LEU A 127 -3.08 13.76 8.53
N ALA A 128 -2.57 13.12 7.46
CA ALA A 128 -1.26 13.45 6.93
C ALA A 128 -1.23 14.87 6.34
N VAL A 129 -2.25 15.23 5.56
CA VAL A 129 -2.39 16.59 4.99
C VAL A 129 -2.51 17.64 6.09
N GLU A 130 -3.33 17.38 7.12
CA GLU A 130 -3.49 18.26 8.29
C GLU A 130 -2.17 18.41 9.07
N ALA A 131 -1.32 17.39 9.07
CA ALA A 131 0.01 17.42 9.67
C ALA A 131 1.07 18.13 8.80
N GLY A 132 0.68 18.71 7.66
CA GLY A 132 1.57 19.49 6.79
C GLY A 132 2.35 18.65 5.76
N ILE A 133 1.85 17.48 5.38
CA ILE A 133 2.43 16.69 4.28
C ILE A 133 1.99 17.24 2.92
N ASP A 134 2.96 17.45 2.03
CA ASP A 134 2.78 17.96 0.67
C ASP A 134 2.67 16.85 -0.39
N ALA A 135 3.09 15.61 -0.07
CA ALA A 135 2.98 14.46 -0.96
C ALA A 135 2.93 13.13 -0.18
N LEU A 136 2.16 12.16 -0.67
CA LEU A 136 2.06 10.82 -0.08
C LEU A 136 2.66 9.75 -0.98
N VAL A 137 3.37 8.80 -0.38
CA VAL A 137 3.86 7.58 -1.04
C VAL A 137 3.19 6.36 -0.43
N MET A 138 2.49 5.58 -1.25
CA MET A 138 1.79 4.38 -0.82
C MET A 138 2.54 3.13 -1.23
N ASP A 139 3.07 2.38 -0.26
CA ASP A 139 3.58 1.03 -0.47
C ASP A 139 2.37 0.06 -0.48
N ASP A 140 2.13 -0.60 -1.61
CA ASP A 140 0.95 -1.43 -1.92
C ASP A 140 -0.35 -0.64 -2.22
N GLY A 141 -0.24 0.33 -3.14
CA GLY A 141 -1.38 1.12 -3.63
C GLY A 141 -2.30 0.38 -4.63
N LEU A 142 -1.75 -0.51 -5.46
CA LEU A 142 -2.41 -1.06 -6.66
C LEU A 142 -3.71 -1.86 -6.43
N GLN A 143 -3.96 -2.36 -5.22
CA GLN A 143 -5.13 -3.20 -4.92
C GLN A 143 -6.33 -2.44 -4.34
N ASN A 144 -6.23 -1.10 -4.22
CA ASN A 144 -7.23 -0.25 -3.58
C ASN A 144 -7.67 0.83 -4.58
N PRO A 145 -8.67 0.54 -5.44
CA PRO A 145 -9.28 1.51 -6.33
C PRO A 145 -10.12 2.55 -5.57
#